data_AF-A0A3P2AFR5-F1
#
_entry.id   AF-A0A3P2AFR5-F1
#
_cell.length_a   1.000
_cell.length_b   1.000
_cell.length_c   1.000
_cell.angle_alpha   90.00
_cell.angle_beta   90.00
_cell.angle_gamma   90.00
#
_symmetry.space_group_name_H-M   'P 1'
#
loop_
_entity.id
_entity.type
_entity.pdbx_description
1 polymer ?
#
loop_
_entity_poly.entity_id
_entity_poly.type
_entity_poly.pdbx_seq_one_letter_code
_entity_poly.pdbx_strand_id
1 'polypeptide(L)' 'MEVKYSKQAVKFLDKQKEEAKNRIKKAIMKLPLGDVKKLKGSDYYRLRVGDFRVIFDRNFNIIHIIKIDNRGQVYKD' A
#
# COMPACT_ATOMS: atom_id res chain seq x y z
N MET A 1 -12.14 -10.67 1.26
CA MET A 1 -10.76 -10.16 1.43
C MET A 1 -10.82 -9.04 2.45
N GLU A 2 -10.13 -9.20 3.57
CA GLU A 2 -10.04 -8.16 4.61
C GLU A 2 -8.75 -7.35 4.40
N VAL A 3 -8.83 -6.03 4.59
CA VAL A 3 -7.68 -5.13 4.49
C VAL A 3 -7.50 -4.41 5.81
N LYS A 4 -6.33 -4.60 6.44
CA LYS A 4 -5.97 -3.93 7.69
C LYS A 4 -4.92 -2.88 7.42
N TYR A 5 -5.09 -1.68 7.94
CA TYR A 5 -4.13 -0.58 7.78
C TYR A 5 -3.36 -0.37 9.07
N SER A 6 -2.04 -0.21 8.95
CA SER A 6 -1.23 0.27 10.06
C SER A 6 -1.58 1.73 10.41
N LYS A 7 -1.25 2.16 11.64
CA LYS A 7 -1.46 3.57 12.06
C LYS A 7 -0.77 4.56 11.13
N GLN A 8 0.42 4.24 10.62
CA GLN A 8 1.14 5.11 9.68
C GLN A 8 0.47 5.18 8.30
N ALA A 9 -0.08 4.05 7.81
CA ALA A 9 -0.80 4.03 6.55
C ALA A 9 -2.08 4.88 6.62
N VAL A 10 -2.83 4.79 7.72
CA VAL A 10 -4.01 5.64 7.97
C VAL A 10 -3.60 7.11 7.99
N LYS A 11 -2.59 7.49 8.79
CA LYS A 11 -2.08 8.87 8.84
C LYS A 11 -1.65 9.41 7.48
N PHE A 12 -1.03 8.58 6.63
CA PHE A 12 -0.66 8.99 5.28
C PHE A 12 -1.89 9.23 4.41
N LEU A 13 -2.86 8.32 4.42
CA LEU A 13 -4.11 8.46 3.66
C LEU A 13 -4.86 9.72 4.08
N ASP A 14 -5.00 9.99 5.37
CA ASP A 14 -5.75 11.14 5.89
C ASP A 14 -5.21 12.48 5.38
N LYS A 15 -3.90 12.57 5.13
CA LYS A 15 -3.24 13.76 4.57
C LYS A 15 -3.47 13.95 3.06
N GLN A 16 -3.95 12.93 2.35
CA GLN A 16 -4.16 13.03 0.91
C GLN A 16 -5.48 13.72 0.56
N LYS A 17 -5.60 14.22 -0.66
CA LYS A 17 -6.91 14.64 -1.22
C LYS A 17 -7.81 13.43 -1.48
N GLU A 18 -9.12 13.63 -1.45
CA GLU A 18 -10.10 12.54 -1.61
C GLU A 18 -9.92 11.71 -2.89
N GLU A 19 -9.58 12.36 -4.01
CA GLU A 19 -9.28 11.67 -5.28
C GLU A 19 -8.12 10.67 -5.12
N ALA A 20 -7.04 11.08 -4.46
CA ALA A 20 -5.88 10.24 -4.22
C ALA A 20 -6.20 9.11 -3.24
N LYS A 21 -6.92 9.40 -2.14
CA LYS A 21 -7.39 8.37 -1.19
C LYS A 21 -8.22 7.30 -1.91
N ASN A 22 -9.19 7.72 -2.70
CA ASN A 22 -10.08 6.83 -3.44
C ASN A 22 -9.32 6.00 -4.47
N ARG A 23 -8.37 6.59 -5.19
CA ARG A 23 -7.50 5.87 -6.13
C ARG A 23 -6.67 4.79 -5.44
N ILE A 24 -6.08 5.11 -4.28
CA ILE A 24 -5.27 4.15 -3.50
C ILE A 24 -6.15 3.01 -2.96
N LYS A 25 -7.29 3.33 -2.33
CA LYS A 25 -8.22 2.31 -1.79
C LYS A 25 -8.74 1.38 -2.89
N LYS A 26 -9.16 1.93 -4.04
CA LYS A 26 -9.61 1.13 -5.19
C LYS A 26 -8.53 0.21 -5.72
N ALA A 27 -7.27 0.66 -5.76
CA ALA A 27 -6.15 -0.17 -6.20
C ALA A 27 -5.87 -1.32 -5.21
N ILE A 28 -5.90 -1.05 -3.90
CA ILE A 28 -5.73 -2.07 -2.85
C ILE A 28 -6.81 -3.15 -2.94
N MET A 29 -8.07 -2.76 -3.16
CA MET A 29 -9.19 -3.70 -3.30
C MET A 29 -9.08 -4.63 -4.52
N LYS A 30 -8.25 -4.28 -5.50
CA LYS A 30 -8.02 -5.09 -6.72
C LYS A 30 -6.84 -6.05 -6.59
N LEU A 31 -6.14 -6.07 -5.45
CA LEU A 31 -5.02 -6.99 -5.25
C LEU A 31 -5.47 -8.46 -5.46
N PRO A 32 -4.62 -9.30 -6.07
CA PRO A 32 -3.21 -9.06 -6.42
C PRO A 32 -2.98 -8.36 -7.77
N LEU A 33 -4.01 -7.82 -8.43
CA LEU A 33 -3.86 -7.13 -9.72
C LEU A 33 -3.10 -5.79 -9.58
N GLY A 34 -2.43 -5.38 -10.67
CA GLY A 34 -1.69 -4.11 -10.77
C GLY A 34 -0.17 -4.29 -10.82
N ASP A 35 0.58 -3.19 -10.63
CA ASP A 35 2.05 -3.21 -10.54
C ASP A 35 2.47 -3.65 -9.13
N VAL A 36 2.31 -4.95 -8.88
CA VAL A 36 2.69 -5.64 -7.64
C VAL A 36 4.05 -6.31 -7.84
N LYS A 37 5.00 -6.03 -6.95
CA LYS A 37 6.32 -6.69 -6.92
C LYS A 37 6.71 -7.09 -5.50
N LYS A 38 7.27 -8.29 -5.33
CA LYS A 38 7.92 -8.70 -4.08
C LYS A 38 9.14 -7.83 -3.84
N LEU A 39 9.37 -7.40 -2.60
CA LEU A 39 10.58 -6.67 -2.22
C LEU A 39 11.75 -7.64 -2.08
N LYS A 40 12.94 -7.25 -2.55
CA LYS A 40 14.14 -8.07 -2.41
C LYS A 40 14.56 -8.12 -0.94
N GLY A 41 14.82 -9.33 -0.42
CA GLY A 41 15.25 -9.52 0.97
C GLY A 41 14.15 -9.28 2.01
N SER A 42 12.88 -9.34 1.62
CA SER A 42 11.73 -9.15 2.51
C SER A 42 10.54 -10.01 2.07
N ASP A 43 9.68 -10.38 3.02
CA ASP A 43 8.41 -11.07 2.76
C ASP A 43 7.28 -10.13 2.31
N TYR A 44 7.54 -8.82 2.29
CA TYR A 44 6.57 -7.82 1.87
C TYR A 44 6.53 -7.65 0.34
N TYR A 45 5.40 -7.15 -0.10
CA TYR A 45 5.11 -6.77 -1.48
C TYR A 45 4.89 -5.27 -1.56
N ARG A 46 5.06 -4.74 -2.77
CA ARG A 46 4.76 -3.36 -3.11
C ARG A 46 3.77 -3.30 -4.25
N LEU A 47 2.67 -2.57 -4.07
CA LEU A 47 1.80 -2.10 -5.14
C LEU A 47 2.16 -0.65 -5.50
N ARG A 48 2.33 -0.36 -6.79
CA ARG A 48 2.48 1.03 -7.28
C ARG A 48 1.13 1.59 -7.72
N VAL A 49 0.80 2.80 -7.27
CA VAL A 49 -0.43 3.52 -7.63
C VAL A 49 -0.06 4.95 -8.03
N GLY A 50 0.27 5.15 -9.31
CA GLY A 50 0.83 6.43 -9.80
C GLY A 50 2.15 6.76 -9.11
N ASP A 51 2.14 7.82 -8.29
CA ASP A 51 3.27 8.29 -7.50
C ASP A 51 3.34 7.69 -6.10
N PHE A 52 2.35 6.89 -5.71
CA PHE A 52 2.31 6.24 -4.40
C PHE A 52 2.84 4.81 -4.47
N ARG A 53 3.42 4.37 -3.34
CA ARG A 53 3.81 2.98 -3.09
C ARG A 53 3.10 2.49 -1.84
N VAL A 54 2.43 1.36 -1.96
CA VAL A 54 1.75 0.67 -0.88
C VAL A 54 2.55 -0.59 -0.57
N ILE A 55 3.10 -0.68 0.64
CA ILE A 55 3.80 -1.86 1.14
C ILE A 55 2.81 -2.70 1.93
N PHE A 56 2.73 -3.98 1.62
CA PHE A 56 1.78 -4.88 2.25
C PHE A 56 2.36 -6.29 2.43
N ASP A 57 1.86 -7.00 3.44
CA ASP A 57 2.02 -8.45 3.51
C ASP A 57 0.88 -9.16 2.78
N ARG A 58 1.13 -10.39 2.33
CA ARG A 58 0.10 -11.25 1.76
C ARG A 58 -0.06 -12.45 2.67
N ASN A 59 -0.80 -12.28 3.76
CA ASN A 59 -1.28 -13.39 4.56
C ASN A 59 -2.53 -13.99 3.91
N PHE A 60 -2.68 -15.31 3.97
CA PHE A 60 -3.63 -16.12 3.18
C PHE A 60 -5.03 -15.52 2.97
N ASN A 61 -5.58 -14.78 3.94
CA ASN A 61 -6.90 -14.13 3.85
C ASN A 61 -6.94 -12.61 4.13
N ILE A 62 -5.85 -12.02 4.64
CA ILE A 62 -5.80 -10.62 5.09
C ILE A 62 -4.62 -9.92 4.42
N ILE A 63 -4.88 -8.74 3.86
CA ILE A 63 -3.83 -7.85 3.36
C ILE A 63 -3.52 -6.82 4.44
N HIS A 64 -2.36 -6.89 5.08
CA HIS A 64 -1.93 -5.85 6.00
C HIS A 64 -1.15 -4.78 5.25
N ILE A 65 -1.71 -3.58 5.17
CA ILE A 65 -1.07 -2.40 4.60
C ILE A 65 -0.12 -1.81 5.65
N ILE A 66 1.17 -2.04 5.43
CA ILE A 66 2.24 -1.67 6.36
C ILE A 66 2.57 -0.19 6.23
N LYS A 67 2.80 0.32 5.01
CA LYS A 67 3.17 1.72 4.75
C LYS A 67 2.59 2.17 3.41
N ILE A 68 2.14 3.42 3.35
CA ILE A 68 1.80 4.09 2.09
C ILE A 68 2.62 5.36 2.06
N ASP A 69 3.32 5.60 0.96
CA ASP A 69 4.15 6.80 0.83
C ASP A 69 4.38 7.20 -0.62
N ASN A 70 4.89 8.40 -0.83
CA ASN A 70 5.33 8.92 -2.12
C ASN A 70 6.54 8.12 -2.65
N ARG A 71 6.70 8.17 -3.97
CA ARG A 71 7.79 7.56 -4.71
C ARG A 71 9.15 8.06 -4.18
N GLY A 72 9.83 7.21 -3.42
CA GLY A 72 11.20 7.42 -2.94
C GLY A 72 11.30 7.58 -1.42
N GLN A 73 10.20 7.96 -0.77
CA GLN A 73 10.12 8.13 0.69
C GLN A 73 9.76 6.82 1.41
N VAL A 74 9.11 5.88 0.72
CA VAL A 74 8.71 4.60 1.34
C VAL A 74 9.87 3.78 1.90
N TYR A 75 11.09 3.97 1.37
CA TYR A 75 12.32 3.26 1.80
C TYR A 75 13.20 4.09 2.74
N LYS A 76 12.79 5.31 3.08
CA LYS A 76 13.46 6.09 4.12
C LYS A 76 12.76 5.78 5.44
N ASP A 77 13.56 5.33 6.40
CA ASP A 77 13.19 5.20 7.80
C ASP A 77 13.09 6.59 8.43
#